data_AF-A0A165G347-F1
#
_entry.id   AF-A0A165G347-F1
#
_cell.length_a   1.000
_cell.length_b   1.000
_cell.length_c   1.000
_cell.angle_alpha   90.00
_cell.angle_beta   90.00
_cell.angle_gamma   90.00
#
_symmetry.space_group_name_H-M   'P 1'
#
loop_
_entity.id
_entity.type
_entity.pdbx_description
1 polymer ?
#
loop_
_entity_poly.entity_id
_entity_poly.type
_entity_poly.pdbx_seq_one_letter_code
_entity_poly.pdbx_strand_id
1 'polypeptide(L)'
;MEIAPLRERWRLCTIDPRALAHIVQHADLYPKPAAVQRIIAPTAGAELLVTADDIRELTPIFWDKAEELRDIWMRSLPADSNDGAVLDMPKWLSRATLDIIGLAGLGGAFESLTNSSNQLARAFLNLFTVQ
;
A
#
# COMPACT_ATOMS: atom_id res chain seq x y z
N MET A 1 -24.11 -38.37 -6.17
CA MET A 1 -23.18 -37.87 -5.14
C MET A 1 -22.36 -36.78 -5.80
N GLU A 2 -22.85 -35.55 -5.66
CA GLU A 2 -22.40 -34.38 -6.41
C GLU A 2 -21.11 -33.85 -5.77
N ILE A 3 -20.02 -33.84 -6.53
CA ILE A 3 -18.71 -33.41 -6.04
C ILE A 3 -18.71 -31.88 -6.02
N ALA A 4 -18.99 -31.30 -4.85
CA ALA A 4 -18.83 -29.87 -4.62
C ALA A 4 -17.40 -29.43 -4.98
N PRO A 5 -17.21 -28.27 -5.65
CA PRO A 5 -15.90 -27.90 -6.20
C PRO A 5 -14.87 -27.70 -5.08
N LEU A 6 -13.82 -28.50 -5.11
CA LEU A 6 -12.71 -28.57 -4.13
C LEU A 6 -11.84 -27.29 -4.02
N ARG A 7 -12.20 -26.19 -4.68
CA ARG A 7 -11.27 -25.07 -4.95
C ARG A 7 -10.89 -24.21 -3.74
N GLU A 8 -11.60 -24.28 -2.61
CA GLU A 8 -11.38 -23.32 -1.50
C GLU A 8 -10.74 -23.90 -0.24
N ARG A 9 -10.51 -25.22 -0.16
CA ARG A 9 -10.13 -25.87 1.12
C ARG A 9 -8.63 -25.94 1.39
N TRP A 10 -7.79 -25.87 0.36
CA TRP A 10 -6.34 -25.98 0.48
C TRP A 10 -5.65 -24.75 -0.10
N ARG A 11 -4.74 -24.14 0.67
CA ARG A 11 -3.91 -23.02 0.21
C ARG A 11 -2.50 -23.53 -0.03
N LEU A 12 -2.01 -23.35 -1.25
CA LEU A 12 -0.61 -23.60 -1.57
C LEU A 12 0.22 -22.38 -1.14
N CYS A 13 1.06 -22.57 -0.13
CA CYS A 13 2.08 -21.59 0.25
C CYS A 13 3.43 -22.10 -0.25
N THR A 14 4.01 -21.43 -1.24
CA THR A 14 5.34 -21.76 -1.76
C THR A 14 6.29 -20.57 -1.58
N ILE A 15 7.54 -20.88 -1.25
CA ILE A 15 8.66 -19.93 -1.21
C ILE A 15 9.64 -20.15 -2.36
N ASP A 16 9.38 -21.14 -3.22
CA ASP A 16 10.26 -21.46 -4.35
C ASP A 16 10.19 -20.34 -5.41
N PRO A 17 11.32 -19.71 -5.76
CA PRO A 17 11.33 -18.59 -6.69
C PRO A 17 10.86 -18.95 -8.10
N ARG A 18 11.09 -20.19 -8.57
CA ARG A 18 10.67 -20.63 -9.90
C ARG A 18 9.16 -20.81 -9.94
N ALA A 19 8.58 -21.40 -8.90
CA ALA A 19 7.15 -21.52 -8.73
C ALA A 19 6.48 -20.14 -8.64
N LEU A 20 7.04 -19.21 -7.86
CA LEU A 20 6.52 -17.85 -7.77
C LEU A 20 6.60 -17.12 -9.11
N ALA A 21 7.73 -17.21 -9.82
CA ALA A 21 7.89 -16.60 -11.14
C ALA A 21 6.86 -17.15 -12.14
N HIS A 22 6.66 -18.47 -12.15
CA HIS A 22 5.66 -19.10 -13.01
C HIS A 22 4.24 -18.63 -12.69
N ILE A 23 3.88 -18.54 -11.41
CA ILE A 23 2.55 -18.07 -10.96
C ILE A 23 2.31 -16.62 -11.38
N VAL A 24 3.31 -15.75 -11.20
CA VAL A 24 3.22 -14.33 -11.56
C VAL A 24 3.10 -14.14 -13.07
N GLN A 25 3.83 -14.93 -13.87
CA GLN A 25 3.80 -14.85 -15.33
C GLN A 25 2.50 -15.40 -15.95
N HIS A 26 1.83 -16.32 -15.28
CA HIS A 26 0.58 -16.96 -15.75
C HIS A 26 -0.59 -16.63 -14.82
N ALA A 27 -0.74 -15.36 -14.46
CA ALA A 27 -1.75 -14.91 -13.49
C ALA A 27 -3.19 -15.25 -13.90
N ASP A 28 -3.45 -15.44 -15.19
CA ASP A 28 -4.72 -15.90 -15.77
C ASP A 28 -5.10 -17.32 -15.32
N LEU A 29 -4.10 -18.19 -15.12
CA LEU A 29 -4.30 -19.57 -14.65
C LEU A 29 -4.54 -19.64 -13.13
N TYR A 30 -4.17 -18.60 -12.39
CA TYR A 30 -4.24 -18.54 -10.93
C TYR A 30 -5.18 -17.42 -10.47
N PRO A 31 -6.51 -17.60 -10.61
CA PRO A 31 -7.46 -16.58 -10.22
C PRO A 31 -7.37 -16.27 -8.71
N LYS A 32 -7.49 -14.99 -8.36
CA LYS A 32 -7.50 -14.54 -6.97
C LYS A 32 -8.56 -15.29 -6.14
N PRO A 33 -8.33 -15.60 -4.86
CA PRO A 33 -9.32 -16.26 -4.01
C PRO A 33 -10.66 -15.50 -3.97
N ALA A 34 -11.78 -16.23 -3.86
CA ALA A 34 -13.13 -15.65 -3.87
C ALA A 34 -13.33 -14.57 -2.79
N ALA A 35 -12.70 -14.72 -1.62
CA ALA A 35 -12.71 -13.70 -0.58
C ALA A 35 -12.11 -12.36 -1.05
N VAL A 36 -10.99 -12.41 -1.77
CA VAL A 36 -10.32 -11.21 -2.32
C VAL A 36 -11.17 -10.60 -3.43
N GLN A 37 -11.74 -11.43 -4.31
CA GLN A 37 -12.63 -10.95 -5.36
C GLN A 37 -13.87 -10.27 -4.77
N ARG A 38 -14.50 -10.84 -3.73
CA ARG A 38 -15.66 -10.24 -3.06
C ARG A 38 -15.36 -8.90 -2.39
N ILE A 39 -14.15 -8.72 -1.87
CA ILE A 39 -13.73 -7.48 -1.21
C ILE A 39 -13.43 -6.39 -2.25
N ILE A 40 -12.80 -6.75 -3.37
CA ILE A 40 -12.25 -5.78 -4.33
C ILE A 40 -13.19 -5.52 -5.52
N ALA A 41 -13.96 -6.51 -5.97
CA ALA A 41 -14.86 -6.39 -7.12
C ALA A 41 -15.93 -5.28 -6.98
N PRO A 42 -16.51 -5.00 -5.79
CA PRO A 42 -17.50 -3.93 -5.64
C PRO A 42 -16.95 -2.53 -5.90
N THR A 43 -15.66 -2.32 -5.59
CA THR A 43 -15.04 -0.98 -5.63
C THR A 43 -14.31 -0.73 -6.94
N ALA A 44 -13.83 -1.78 -7.59
CA ALA A 44 -12.87 -1.68 -8.68
C ALA A 44 -13.35 -2.28 -10.03
N GLY A 45 -14.58 -2.81 -10.07
CA GLY A 45 -15.04 -3.63 -11.18
C GLY A 45 -14.29 -4.97 -11.24
N ALA A 46 -14.76 -5.90 -12.07
CA ALA A 46 -14.17 -7.24 -12.18
C ALA A 46 -12.73 -7.24 -12.76
N GLU A 47 -12.18 -6.08 -13.14
CA GLU A 47 -10.97 -5.95 -13.96
C GLU A 47 -9.77 -5.25 -13.30
N LEU A 48 -9.86 -4.69 -12.09
CA LEU A 48 -8.70 -3.99 -11.52
C LEU A 48 -7.69 -4.94 -10.87
N LEU A 49 -6.77 -5.42 -11.69
CA LEU A 49 -5.41 -5.81 -11.28
C LEU A 49 -4.51 -4.62 -11.61
N VAL A 50 -3.72 -4.14 -10.65
CA VAL A 50 -2.69 -3.11 -10.89
C VAL A 50 -1.82 -3.58 -12.06
N THR A 51 -1.91 -2.88 -13.18
CA THR A 51 -1.14 -3.14 -14.39
C THR A 51 0.16 -2.36 -14.36
N ALA A 52 1.10 -2.70 -15.25
CA ALA A 52 2.34 -1.94 -15.38
C ALA A 52 2.10 -0.49 -15.82
N ASP A 53 0.97 -0.21 -16.48
CA ASP A 53 0.59 1.14 -16.88
C ASP A 53 0.12 1.98 -15.69
N ASP A 54 -0.61 1.36 -14.74
CA ASP A 54 -0.99 2.02 -13.48
C ASP A 54 0.26 2.44 -12.68
N ILE A 55 1.33 1.63 -12.70
CA ILE A 55 2.58 1.98 -12.01
C ILE A 55 3.19 3.26 -12.59
N ARG A 56 3.16 3.43 -13.91
CA ARG A 56 3.68 4.65 -14.56
C ARG A 56 2.88 5.89 -14.17
N GLU A 57 1.57 5.76 -14.06
CA GLU A 57 0.68 6.87 -13.65
C GLU A 57 0.86 7.24 -12.17
N LEU A 58 1.12 6.25 -11.31
CA LEU A 58 1.33 6.47 -9.89
C LEU A 58 2.71 7.04 -9.56
N THR A 59 3.73 6.69 -10.35
CA THR A 59 5.13 7.12 -10.14
C THR A 59 5.30 8.61 -9.80
N PRO A 60 4.71 9.57 -10.55
CA PRO A 60 4.82 10.99 -10.19
C PRO A 60 4.24 11.32 -8.82
N ILE A 61 3.10 10.73 -8.44
CA ILE A 61 2.46 10.94 -7.12
C ILE A 61 3.39 10.48 -5.99
N PHE A 62 4.04 9.32 -6.16
CA PHE A 62 5.04 8.83 -5.21
C PHE A 62 6.21 9.79 -5.08
N TRP A 63 6.69 10.33 -6.19
CA TRP A 63 7.83 11.25 -6.20
C TRP A 63 7.50 12.56 -5.48
N ASP A 64 6.36 13.18 -5.81
CA ASP A 64 5.91 14.42 -5.20
C ASP A 64 5.80 14.28 -3.67
N LYS A 65 5.23 13.16 -3.20
CA LYS A 65 5.10 12.90 -1.76
C LYS A 65 6.42 12.55 -1.08
N ALA A 66 7.36 11.95 -1.79
CA ALA A 66 8.71 11.73 -1.28
C ALA A 66 9.48 13.05 -1.13
N GLU A 67 9.35 13.98 -2.08
CA GLU A 67 9.94 15.32 -1.99
C GLU A 67 9.34 16.13 -0.84
N GLU A 68 8.01 16.11 -0.69
CA GLU A 68 7.33 16.77 0.44
C GLU A 68 7.83 16.23 1.79
N LEU A 69 7.92 14.90 1.92
CA LEU A 69 8.41 14.25 3.13
C LEU A 69 9.87 14.60 3.43
N ARG A 70 10.74 14.60 2.40
CA ARG A 70 12.14 15.03 2.51
C ARG A 70 12.23 16.45 3.04
N ASP A 71 11.44 17.37 2.49
CA ASP A 71 11.48 18.78 2.88
C ASP A 71 10.97 18.99 4.31
N ILE A 72 10.00 18.19 4.77
CA ILE A 72 9.55 18.18 6.17
C ILE A 72 10.68 17.71 7.10
N TRP A 73 11.37 16.63 6.74
CA TRP A 73 12.49 16.13 7.53
C TRP A 73 13.64 17.13 7.59
N MET A 74 14.02 17.73 6.46
CA MET A 74 15.06 18.77 6.43
C MET A 74 14.71 19.97 7.32
N ARG A 75 13.45 20.37 7.37
CA ARG A 75 12.98 21.44 8.27
C ARG A 75 12.96 21.03 9.74
N SER A 76 12.78 19.75 10.03
CA SER A 76 12.74 19.23 11.41
C SER A 76 14.12 18.97 12.02
N LEU A 77 15.17 18.96 11.20
CA LEU A 77 16.55 18.81 11.66
C LEU A 77 17.02 20.12 12.31
N PRO A 78 17.58 20.10 13.53
CA PRO A 78 18.12 21.29 14.15
C PRO A 78 19.34 21.79 13.35
N ALA A 79 19.41 23.09 13.08
CA ALA A 79 20.50 23.69 12.29
C ALA A 79 21.85 23.68 13.03
N ASP A 80 21.84 23.63 14.37
CA ASP A 80 23.00 23.94 15.21
C ASP A 80 23.39 22.84 16.21
N SER A 81 22.74 21.66 16.20
CA SER A 81 23.12 20.55 17.09
C SER A 81 24.01 19.55 16.38
N ASN A 82 25.21 19.33 16.93
CA ASN A 82 26.11 18.25 16.51
C ASN A 82 25.53 16.85 16.84
N ASP A 83 24.46 16.80 17.65
CA ASP A 83 23.59 15.65 17.84
C ASP A 83 22.53 15.65 16.74
N GLY A 84 22.50 14.60 15.92
CA GLY A 84 21.47 14.41 14.88
C GLY A 84 20.06 14.29 15.45
N ALA A 85 19.04 14.25 14.57
CA ALA A 85 17.64 14.07 15.00
C ALA A 85 17.18 12.61 14.97
N VAL A 86 16.32 12.25 15.93
CA VAL A 86 15.60 10.98 15.94
C VAL A 86 14.24 11.17 15.28
N LEU A 87 13.96 10.40 14.23
CA LEU A 87 12.71 10.45 13.48
C LEU A 87 11.90 9.15 13.67
N ASP A 88 10.60 9.31 13.95
CA ASP A 88 9.63 8.20 13.98
C ASP A 88 9.23 7.81 12.54
N MET A 89 10.03 6.91 11.96
CA MET A 89 9.86 6.46 10.57
C MET A 89 8.50 5.81 10.29
N PRO A 90 7.99 4.87 11.13
CA PRO A 90 6.67 4.28 10.92
C PRO A 90 5.55 5.33 10.83
N LYS A 91 5.57 6.34 11.68
CA LYS A 91 4.60 7.44 11.66
C LYS A 91 4.66 8.23 10.34
N TRP A 92 5.86 8.60 9.90
CA TRP A 92 6.05 9.39 8.69
C TRP A 92 5.71 8.61 7.42
N LEU A 93 6.14 7.36 7.33
CA LEU A 93 5.85 6.50 6.18
C LEU A 93 4.36 6.15 6.11
N SER A 94 3.68 5.94 7.25
CA SER A 94 2.23 5.70 7.27
C SER A 94 1.44 6.91 6.74
N ARG A 95 1.87 8.13 7.07
CA ARG A 95 1.28 9.38 6.56
C ARG A 95 1.54 9.55 5.06
N ALA A 96 2.79 9.40 4.61
CA ALA A 96 3.13 9.48 3.19
C ALA A 96 2.33 8.47 2.36
N THR A 97 2.23 7.23 2.84
CA THR A 97 1.44 6.17 2.18
C THR A 97 -0.04 6.56 2.11
N LEU A 98 -0.61 7.10 3.18
CA LEU A 98 -2.00 7.54 3.21
C LEU A 98 -2.27 8.66 2.19
N ASP A 99 -1.37 9.63 2.08
CA ASP A 99 -1.50 10.71 1.11
C ASP A 99 -1.39 10.20 -0.34
N ILE A 100 -0.48 9.26 -0.60
CA ILE A 100 -0.33 8.65 -1.92
C ILE A 100 -1.60 7.89 -2.31
N ILE A 101 -2.13 7.02 -1.45
CA ILE A 101 -3.36 6.27 -1.76
C ILE A 101 -4.59 7.19 -1.85
N GLY A 102 -4.59 8.30 -1.11
CA GLY A 102 -5.64 9.32 -1.19
C GLY A 102 -5.69 10.00 -2.55
N LEU A 103 -4.53 10.46 -3.02
CA LEU A 103 -4.39 11.11 -4.32
C LEU A 103 -4.59 10.12 -5.48
N ALA A 104 -4.03 8.92 -5.36
CA ALA A 104 -4.06 7.90 -6.41
C ALA A 104 -5.41 7.19 -6.56
N GLY A 105 -6.09 6.89 -5.44
CA GLY A 105 -7.19 5.92 -5.45
C GLY A 105 -8.51 6.42 -4.85
N LEU A 106 -8.50 7.50 -4.07
CA LEU A 106 -9.69 7.98 -3.35
C LEU A 106 -10.11 9.41 -3.74
N GLY A 107 -9.42 10.02 -4.72
CA GLY A 107 -9.74 11.33 -5.27
C GLY A 107 -9.63 12.48 -4.26
N GLY A 108 -8.88 12.30 -3.17
CA GLY A 108 -8.82 13.24 -2.06
C GLY A 108 -7.44 13.36 -1.45
N ALA A 109 -6.95 14.60 -1.32
CA ALA A 109 -5.73 14.90 -0.58
C ALA A 109 -6.02 14.88 0.93
N PHE A 110 -5.51 13.87 1.64
CA PHE A 110 -5.66 13.78 3.10
C PHE A 110 -4.71 14.70 3.88
N GLU A 111 -3.67 15.20 3.20
CA GLU A 111 -2.65 16.11 3.74
C GLU A 111 -2.11 15.64 5.09
N SER A 112 -1.96 14.33 5.25
CA SER A 112 -1.57 13.70 6.50
C SER A 112 -0.09 13.94 6.82
N LEU A 113 0.74 14.34 5.84
CA LEU A 113 2.10 14.79 6.09
C LEU A 113 2.16 16.12 6.87
N THR A 114 1.25 17.05 6.61
CA THR A 114 1.23 18.37 7.26
C THR A 114 0.26 18.43 8.44
N ASN A 115 -0.84 17.67 8.38
CA ASN A 115 -1.88 17.68 9.42
C ASN A 115 -1.61 16.63 10.52
N SER A 116 -1.03 17.08 11.63
CA SER A 116 -0.76 16.24 12.80
C SER A 116 -2.03 15.65 13.46
N SER A 117 -3.20 16.25 13.23
CA SER A 117 -4.47 15.88 13.85
C SER A 117 -5.37 14.94 13.04
N ASN A 118 -4.91 14.49 11.85
CA ASN A 118 -5.69 13.62 10.97
C ASN A 118 -6.05 12.28 11.66
N GLN A 119 -7.34 12.05 11.92
CA GLN A 119 -7.87 10.85 12.59
C GLN A 119 -7.64 9.59 11.75
N LEU A 120 -7.74 9.68 10.42
CA LEU A 120 -7.49 8.57 9.51
C LEU A 120 -6.02 8.16 9.56
N ALA A 121 -5.10 9.12 9.59
CA ALA A 121 -3.66 8.84 9.73
C ALA A 121 -3.32 8.10 11.04
N ARG A 122 -3.99 8.44 12.14
CA ARG A 122 -3.82 7.73 13.43
C ARG A 122 -4.38 6.31 13.37
N ALA A 123 -5.59 6.15 12.83
CA ALA A 123 -6.20 4.83 12.67
C ALA A 123 -5.36 3.93 11.76
N PHE A 124 -4.83 4.50 10.67
CA PHE A 124 -3.97 3.79 9.73
C PHE A 124 -2.64 3.36 10.37
N LEU A 125 -2.00 4.24 11.16
CA LEU A 125 -0.79 3.88 11.92
C LEU A 125 -1.05 2.73 12.90
N ASN A 126 -2.18 2.75 13.60
CA ASN A 126 -2.54 1.71 14.57
C ASN A 126 -2.77 0.33 13.93
N LEU A 127 -3.01 0.25 12.62
CA LEU A 127 -3.13 -1.02 11.91
C LEU A 127 -1.79 -1.78 11.91
N PHE A 128 -0.67 -1.05 11.94
CA PHE A 128 0.68 -1.60 11.90
C PHE A 128 1.33 -1.72 13.28
N THR A 129 0.67 -1.24 14.34
CA THR A 129 1.13 -1.46 15.70
C THR A 129 0.69 -2.84 16.17
N VAL A 130 1.65 -3.73 16.42
CA VAL A 130 1.39 -5.03 17.07
C VAL A 130 0.98 -4.74 18.52
N GLN A 131 -0.19 -5.22 18.93
CA GLN A 131 -0.63 -5.25 20.34
C GLN A 131 -0.11 -6.49 21.05
#